data_AF-A0A419YI92-F1
#
_entry.id   AF-A0A419YI92-F1
#
_cell.length_a   1.000
_cell.length_b   1.000
_cell.length_c   1.000
_cell.angle_alpha   90.00
_cell.angle_beta   90.00
_cell.angle_gamma   90.00
#
_symmetry.space_group_name_H-M   'P 1'
#
loop_
_entity.id
_entity.type
_entity.pdbx_description
1 polymer ?
#
loop_
_entity_poly.entity_id
_entity_poly.type
_entity_poly.pdbx_seq_one_letter_code
_entity_poly.pdbx_strand_id
1 'polypeptide(L)'
;MGRMSAPTAPPPLGDTGLWQAVMTAADDRCQCSGACGKSHAKDGDRCPREDGSHRTHGGGRVRLLAAPADPADLALPDHRAAALPPARLAAWCPTCHHAARTAARKSAAAAQPPAEPAALF
;
A
#
# COMPACT_ATOMS: atom_id res chain seq x y z
N MET A 1 -18.44 8.99 -26.52
CA MET A 1 -18.82 8.09 -25.41
C MET A 1 -18.00 6.82 -25.61
N GLY A 2 -16.98 6.60 -24.79
CA GLY A 2 -16.04 5.49 -24.99
C GLY A 2 -14.79 5.75 -24.15
N ARG A 3 -14.92 5.56 -22.83
CA ARG A 3 -13.78 5.57 -21.91
C ARG A 3 -12.94 4.35 -22.28
N MET A 4 -11.85 4.59 -22.99
CA MET A 4 -10.86 3.58 -23.34
C MET A 4 -10.24 3.14 -22.01
N SER A 5 -10.63 1.96 -21.53
CA SER A 5 -10.00 1.35 -20.35
C SER A 5 -8.50 1.31 -20.58
N ALA A 6 -7.74 1.91 -19.67
CA ALA A 6 -6.28 1.84 -19.72
C ALA A 6 -5.84 0.36 -19.71
N PRO A 7 -4.75 0.00 -20.39
CA PRO A 7 -4.25 -1.37 -20.37
C PRO A 7 -3.82 -1.71 -18.94
N THR A 8 -4.64 -2.52 -18.26
CA THR A 8 -4.37 -3.13 -16.95
C THR A 8 -2.97 -3.76 -16.97
N ALA A 9 -2.20 -3.52 -15.92
CA ALA A 9 -0.92 -4.18 -15.75
C ALA A 9 -1.06 -5.71 -15.85
N PRO A 10 -0.13 -6.44 -16.50
CA PRO A 10 -0.02 -7.87 -16.23
C PRO A 10 0.20 -8.08 -14.72
N PRO A 11 -0.48 -9.07 -14.13
CA PRO A 11 -0.42 -9.31 -12.69
C PRO A 11 1.00 -9.67 -12.24
N PRO A 12 1.34 -9.44 -10.96
CA PRO A 12 2.63 -9.82 -10.42
C PRO A 12 2.83 -11.35 -10.44
N LEU A 13 4.08 -11.79 -10.53
CA LEU A 13 4.45 -13.21 -10.41
C LEU A 13 4.19 -13.67 -8.96
N GLY A 14 3.06 -14.35 -8.73
CA GLY A 14 2.56 -14.77 -7.41
C GLY A 14 1.12 -15.30 -7.50
N ASP A 15 0.40 -15.40 -6.37
CA ASP A 15 -1.04 -15.70 -6.36
C ASP A 15 -1.82 -14.55 -7.03
N THR A 16 -1.99 -14.68 -8.34
CA THR A 16 -2.64 -13.67 -9.19
C THR A 16 -4.12 -13.53 -8.85
N GLY A 17 -4.76 -14.58 -8.31
CA GLY A 17 -6.15 -14.55 -7.89
C GLY A 17 -6.36 -13.63 -6.69
N LEU A 18 -5.49 -13.72 -5.68
CA LEU A 18 -5.53 -12.84 -4.52
C LEU A 18 -5.32 -11.37 -4.92
N TRP A 19 -4.27 -11.10 -5.71
CA TRP A 19 -3.98 -9.73 -6.14
C TRP A 19 -5.13 -9.15 -6.97
N GLN A 20 -5.67 -9.91 -7.93
CA GLN A 20 -6.75 -9.44 -8.79
C GLN A 20 -8.06 -9.22 -8.01
N ALA A 21 -8.36 -10.05 -7.01
CA ALA A 21 -9.50 -9.85 -6.13
C ALA A 21 -9.38 -8.53 -5.34
N VAL A 22 -8.19 -8.24 -4.79
CA VAL A 22 -7.94 -6.99 -4.06
C VAL A 22 -8.02 -5.76 -4.98
N MET A 23 -7.46 -5.84 -6.19
CA MET A 23 -7.54 -4.73 -7.15
C MET A 23 -8.97 -4.48 -7.63
N THR A 24 -9.73 -5.54 -7.92
CA THR A 24 -11.15 -5.44 -8.31
C THR A 24 -11.99 -4.84 -7.20
N ALA A 25 -11.80 -5.28 -5.94
CA ALA A 25 -12.47 -4.70 -4.78
C ALA A 25 -12.08 -3.23 -4.51
N ALA A 26 -10.99 -2.78 -5.12
CA ALA A 26 -10.46 -1.43 -4.99
C ALA A 26 -10.71 -0.54 -6.20
N ASP A 27 -11.48 -0.99 -7.19
CA ASP A 27 -11.68 -0.28 -8.46
C ASP A 27 -10.34 0.11 -9.11
N ASP A 28 -9.33 -0.76 -9.00
CA ASP A 28 -7.96 -0.51 -9.48
C ASP A 28 -7.33 0.80 -8.96
N ARG A 29 -7.78 1.29 -7.80
CA ARG A 29 -7.36 2.57 -7.21
C ARG A 29 -6.77 2.39 -5.82
N CYS A 30 -5.77 3.22 -5.50
CA CYS A 30 -5.14 3.21 -4.20
C CYS A 30 -6.11 3.61 -3.06
N GLN A 31 -6.26 2.72 -2.07
CA GLN A 31 -7.18 2.85 -0.92
C GLN A 31 -6.51 3.37 0.38
N CYS A 32 -5.38 4.07 0.26
CA CYS A 32 -4.61 4.51 1.43
C CYS A 32 -5.39 5.40 2.42
N SER A 33 -6.49 6.04 2.00
CA SER A 33 -7.38 6.84 2.87
C SER A 33 -6.65 7.87 3.74
N GLY A 34 -5.51 8.40 3.27
CA GLY A 34 -4.68 9.35 4.02
C GLY A 34 -3.63 8.76 4.96
N ALA A 35 -3.58 7.44 5.15
CA ALA A 35 -2.56 6.76 5.98
C ALA A 35 -1.12 6.97 5.48
N CYS A 36 -0.93 7.44 4.26
CA CYS A 36 0.35 7.86 3.71
C CYS A 36 0.86 9.21 4.24
N GLY A 37 0.08 9.92 5.07
CA GLY A 37 0.41 11.23 5.63
C GLY A 37 0.14 12.42 4.71
N LYS A 38 -0.45 12.20 3.52
CA LYS A 38 -0.86 13.28 2.61
C LYS A 38 -2.37 13.47 2.67
N SER A 39 -2.82 14.73 2.79
CA SER A 39 -4.23 15.08 2.72
C SER A 39 -4.74 14.92 1.28
N HIS A 40 -5.60 13.92 1.06
CA HIS A 40 -6.29 13.67 -0.22
C HIS A 40 -7.64 14.42 -0.30
N ALA A 41 -7.81 15.49 0.47
CA ALA A 41 -9.07 16.25 0.57
C ALA A 41 -9.55 16.80 -0.79
N LYS A 42 -8.64 17.07 -1.73
CA LYS A 42 -8.98 17.54 -3.08
C LYS A 42 -9.33 16.40 -4.06
N ASP A 43 -9.01 15.16 -3.71
CA ASP A 43 -9.12 13.97 -4.57
C ASP A 43 -10.20 12.99 -4.06
N GLY A 44 -11.09 13.44 -3.17
CA GLY A 44 -12.14 12.63 -2.56
C GLY A 44 -11.63 11.62 -1.54
N ASP A 45 -10.71 12.05 -0.67
CA ASP A 45 -10.13 11.29 0.45
C ASP A 45 -9.35 10.02 0.06
N ARG A 46 -9.15 9.79 -1.24
CA ARG A 46 -8.38 8.68 -1.78
C ARG A 46 -7.29 9.18 -2.70
N CYS A 47 -6.21 8.41 -2.80
CA CYS A 47 -5.13 8.74 -3.72
C CYS A 47 -5.62 8.63 -5.18
N PRO A 48 -5.37 9.62 -6.05
CA PRO A 48 -5.80 9.59 -7.45
C PRO A 48 -4.99 8.61 -8.32
N ARG A 49 -4.11 7.79 -7.72
CA ARG A 49 -3.27 6.84 -8.45
C ARG A 49 -4.01 5.53 -8.68
N GLU A 50 -4.15 5.20 -9.95
CA GLU A 50 -4.76 3.96 -10.45
C GLU A 50 -3.69 3.01 -10.99
N ASP A 51 -3.98 1.71 -11.01
CA ASP A 51 -3.09 0.73 -11.62
C ASP A 51 -2.94 1.00 -13.12
N GLY A 52 -1.70 0.93 -13.63
CA GLY A 52 -1.39 1.21 -15.02
C GLY A 52 -1.28 2.69 -15.40
N SER A 53 -1.73 3.62 -14.53
CA SER A 53 -1.62 5.07 -14.77
C SER A 53 -0.14 5.51 -14.89
N HIS A 54 0.16 6.46 -15.78
CA HIS A 54 1.53 6.94 -15.98
C HIS A 54 1.87 8.01 -14.93
N ARG A 55 3.05 7.92 -14.29
CA ARG A 55 3.51 8.98 -13.38
C ARG A 55 4.06 10.16 -14.18
N THR A 56 3.53 11.35 -13.93
CA THR A 56 3.81 12.61 -14.66
C THR A 56 5.27 13.06 -14.69
N HIS A 57 6.16 12.52 -13.83
CA HIS A 57 7.57 12.90 -13.75
C HIS A 57 8.50 11.68 -13.89
N GLY A 58 8.56 11.09 -15.09
CA GLY A 58 9.53 10.04 -15.45
C GLY A 58 9.39 8.71 -14.70
N GLY A 59 8.29 8.54 -13.95
CA GLY A 59 8.13 7.46 -12.98
C GLY A 59 7.34 6.27 -13.50
N GLY A 60 7.49 5.90 -14.78
CA GLY A 60 6.85 4.71 -15.36
C GLY A 60 5.35 4.57 -15.09
N ARG A 61 4.84 3.34 -15.23
CA ARG A 61 3.45 3.01 -14.86
C ARG A 61 3.36 2.73 -13.36
N VAL A 62 2.32 3.23 -12.73
CA VAL A 62 1.96 2.85 -11.36
C VAL A 62 1.57 1.38 -11.36
N ARG A 63 2.18 0.62 -10.45
CA ARG A 63 1.78 -0.75 -10.14
C ARG A 63 1.22 -0.77 -8.73
N LEU A 64 -0.03 -1.15 -8.57
CA LEU A 64 -0.63 -1.29 -7.26
C LEU A 64 -0.20 -2.62 -6.62
N LEU A 65 -0.04 -2.56 -5.31
CA LEU A 65 0.39 -3.67 -4.47
C LEU A 65 -0.78 -4.06 -3.57
N ALA A 66 -0.98 -5.36 -3.36
CA ALA A 66 -1.87 -5.85 -2.31
C ALA A 66 -1.07 -5.85 -0.99
N ALA A 67 -1.52 -5.05 -0.01
CA ALA A 67 -0.88 -4.93 1.30
C ALA A 67 -1.95 -4.76 2.38
N PRO A 68 -1.64 -4.97 3.67
CA PRO A 68 -2.61 -4.81 4.74
C PRO A 68 -3.37 -3.47 4.66
N ALA A 69 -4.68 -3.52 4.87
CA ALA A 69 -5.53 -2.33 4.90
C ALA A 69 -5.27 -1.49 6.14
N ASP A 70 -5.01 -2.14 7.28
CA ASP A 70 -4.71 -1.48 8.54
C ASP A 70 -3.25 -1.00 8.57
N PRO A 71 -2.98 0.29 8.84
CA PRO A 71 -1.62 0.79 8.94
C PRO A 71 -0.80 0.18 10.08
N ALA A 72 -1.44 -0.33 11.15
CA ALA A 72 -0.74 -1.07 12.20
C ALA A 72 -0.19 -2.41 11.68
N ASP A 73 -0.93 -3.07 10.80
CA ASP A 73 -0.52 -4.34 10.19
C ASP A 73 0.63 -4.14 9.18
N LEU A 74 0.86 -2.92 8.68
CA LEU A 74 2.02 -2.60 7.82
C LEU A 74 3.36 -2.67 8.57
N ALA A 75 3.35 -2.64 9.91
CA ALA A 75 4.55 -2.84 10.72
C ALA A 75 4.87 -4.32 10.94
N LEU A 76 3.96 -5.24 10.58
CA LEU A 76 4.19 -6.67 10.74
C LEU A 76 5.38 -7.14 9.88
N PRO A 77 6.08 -8.22 10.30
CA PRO A 77 7.02 -8.92 9.45
C PRO A 77 6.36 -9.36 8.14
N ASP A 78 7.09 -9.32 7.03
CA ASP A 78 6.54 -9.57 5.69
C ASP A 78 5.84 -10.94 5.59
N HIS A 79 6.33 -11.97 6.29
CA HIS A 79 5.69 -13.29 6.32
C HIS A 79 4.32 -13.32 7.01
N ARG A 80 4.09 -12.47 8.02
CA ARG A 80 2.79 -12.36 8.69
C ARG A 80 1.81 -11.52 7.88
N ALA A 81 2.31 -10.45 7.25
CA ALA A 81 1.51 -9.63 6.34
C ALA A 81 1.02 -10.45 5.13
N ALA A 82 1.85 -11.35 4.60
CA ALA A 82 1.48 -12.24 3.49
C ALA A 82 0.45 -13.32 3.87
N ALA A 83 0.35 -13.68 5.16
CA ALA A 83 -0.61 -14.67 5.65
C ALA A 83 -1.99 -14.07 5.97
N LEU A 84 -2.18 -12.76 5.78
CA LEU A 84 -3.46 -12.11 6.04
C LEU A 84 -4.53 -12.57 5.04
N PRO A 85 -5.79 -12.71 5.51
CA PRO A 85 -6.89 -13.03 4.62
C PRO A 85 -7.14 -11.90 3.62
N PRO A 86 -7.66 -12.19 2.42
CA PRO A 86 -7.97 -11.20 1.37
C PRO A 86 -8.76 -9.99 1.87
N ALA A 87 -9.70 -10.21 2.79
CA ALA A 87 -10.54 -9.15 3.36
C ALA A 87 -9.78 -8.13 4.22
N ARG A 88 -8.54 -8.42 4.61
CA ARG A 88 -7.64 -7.53 5.36
C ARG A 88 -6.62 -6.84 4.45
N LEU A 89 -6.67 -7.09 3.14
CA LEU A 89 -5.78 -6.47 2.18
C LEU A 89 -6.49 -5.31 1.47
N ALA A 90 -5.72 -4.30 1.11
CA ALA A 90 -6.14 -3.16 0.33
C ALA A 90 -5.16 -2.94 -0.83
N ALA A 91 -5.62 -2.21 -1.84
CA ALA A 91 -4.76 -1.79 -2.94
C ALA A 91 -3.96 -0.54 -2.56
N TRP A 92 -2.64 -0.60 -2.70
CA TRP A 92 -1.74 0.50 -2.37
C TRP A 92 -0.84 0.87 -3.54
N CYS A 93 -0.67 2.17 -3.80
CA CYS A 93 0.41 2.61 -4.68
C CYS A 93 1.77 2.57 -3.94
N PRO A 94 2.91 2.39 -4.64
CA PRO A 94 4.21 2.19 -3.99
C PRO A 94 4.63 3.35 -3.07
N THR A 95 4.29 4.59 -3.46
CA THR A 95 4.59 5.79 -2.66
C THR A 95 3.78 5.85 -1.37
N CYS A 96 2.49 5.48 -1.43
CA CYS A 96 1.64 5.48 -0.24
C CYS A 96 1.98 4.32 0.70
N HIS A 97 2.23 3.12 0.14
CA HIS A 97 2.66 1.97 0.93
C HIS A 97 3.97 2.26 1.67
N HIS A 98 4.97 2.82 0.97
CA HIS A 98 6.25 3.12 1.59
C HIS A 98 6.13 4.17 2.71
N ALA A 99 5.37 5.24 2.48
CA ALA A 99 5.14 6.27 3.49
C ALA A 99 4.39 5.74 4.71
N ALA A 100 3.30 4.99 4.49
CA ALA A 100 2.51 4.40 5.57
C ALA A 100 3.32 3.35 6.37
N ARG A 101 4.07 2.47 5.70
CA ARG A 101 4.97 1.50 6.35
C ARG A 101 6.07 2.20 7.16
N THR A 102 6.63 3.28 6.65
CA THR A 102 7.64 4.07 7.37
C THR A 102 7.06 4.72 8.61
N ALA A 103 5.87 5.31 8.51
CA ALA A 103 5.16 5.88 9.66
C ALA A 103 4.84 4.80 10.71
N ALA A 104 4.30 3.66 10.30
CA ALA A 104 3.97 2.55 11.18
C ALA A 104 5.19 2.02 11.94
N ARG A 105 6.33 1.84 11.24
CA ARG A 105 7.60 1.43 11.85
C ARG A 105 8.13 2.46 12.84
N LYS A 106 8.02 3.76 12.51
CA LYS A 106 8.44 4.83 13.41
C LYS A 106 7.60 4.85 14.69
N SER A 107 6.29 4.69 14.58
CA SER A 107 5.38 4.59 15.73
C SER A 107 5.66 3.35 16.57
N ALA A 108 5.92 2.20 15.95
CA ALA A 108 6.29 0.98 16.65
C ALA A 108 7.61 1.13 17.43
N ALA A 109 8.63 1.76 16.82
CA ALA A 109 9.90 2.03 17.48
C ALA A 109 9.75 3.02 18.65
N ALA A 110 8.91 4.04 18.51
CA ALA A 110 8.63 5.01 19.58
C ALA A 110 7.84 4.40 20.76
N ALA A 111 7.07 3.34 20.52
CA ALA A 111 6.34 2.60 21.55
C ALA A 111 7.23 1.62 22.32
N GLN A 112 8.41 1.28 21.81
CA GLN A 112 9.38 0.49 22.55
C GLN A 112 10.10 1.41 23.56
N PRO A 113 10.08 1.09 24.87
CA PRO A 113 10.90 1.82 25.82
C PRO A 113 12.37 1.74 25.38
N PRO A 114 13.18 2.78 25.63
CA PRO A 114 14.59 2.78 25.24
C PRO A 114 15.23 1.51 25.76
N ALA A 115 15.75 0.69 24.83
CA ALA A 115 16.54 -0.46 25.20
C ALA A 115 17.74 0.08 25.98
N GLU A 116 17.83 -0.22 27.26
CA GLU A 116 19.05 0.04 28.01
C GLU A 116 20.19 -0.62 27.24
N PRO A 117 21.28 0.12 26.93
CA PRO A 117 22.39 -0.47 26.23
C PRO A 117 22.85 -1.65 27.07
N ALA A 118 22.67 -2.86 26.54
CA ALA A 118 23.14 -4.07 27.17
C ALA A 118 24.63 -3.83 27.44
N ALA A 119 24.99 -3.72 28.72
CA ALA A 119 26.36 -3.62 29.14
C ALA A 119 27.08 -4.83 28.51
N LEU A 120 27.85 -4.55 27.46
CA LEU A 120 28.74 -5.53 26.88
C LEU A 120 29.80 -5.75 27.96
N PHE A 121 29.72 -6.93 28.58
CA PHE A 121 30.74 -7.44 29.50
C PHE A 121 32.11 -7.44 28.82
#